data_AF-A0A6J4X7H8-F1
#
_entry.id   AF-A0A6J4X7H8-F1
#
_cell.length_a   1.000
_cell.length_b   1.000
_cell.length_c   1.000
_cell.angle_alpha   90.00
_cell.angle_beta   90.00
_cell.angle_gamma   90.00
#
_symmetry.space_group_name_H-M   'P 1'
#
loop_
_entity.id
_entity.type
_entity.pdbx_description
1 polymer ?
#
loop_
_entity_poly.entity_id
_entity_poly.type
_entity_poly.pdbx_seq_one_letter_code
_entity_poly.pdbx_strand_id
1 'polypeptide(L)'
;MGAIDSGKTICGVLFGSSIYLGFLNGKDSADAPELKDERRLKAIKSVNELFTGFINRFGDTDCRTLTGCDWSKKEDIKRYFKDETYKDTCFQQFYYVVEKCIAEKTVR
;
A
#
# COMPACT_ATOMS: atom_id res chain seq x y z
N MET A 1 3.57 -12.67 -4.84
CA MET A 1 4.88 -12.78 -4.18
C MET A 1 5.08 -11.51 -3.36
N GLY A 2 5.57 -11.61 -2.12
CA GLY A 2 5.87 -10.41 -1.31
C GLY A 2 6.83 -9.50 -2.08
N ALA A 3 6.57 -8.19 -2.05
CA ALA A 3 7.19 -7.26 -3.02
C ALA A 3 8.73 -7.20 -2.97
N ILE A 4 9.35 -7.58 -1.85
CA ILE A 4 10.80 -7.42 -1.62
C ILE A 4 11.49 -8.74 -1.21
N ASP A 5 10.75 -9.85 -1.07
CA ASP A 5 11.25 -11.19 -0.65
C ASP A 5 12.25 -11.21 0.54
N SER A 6 12.31 -10.12 1.31
CA SER A 6 13.30 -9.87 2.35
C SER A 6 12.93 -10.47 3.71
N GLY A 7 11.79 -11.16 3.79
CA GLY A 7 11.23 -11.70 5.05
C GLY A 7 10.61 -10.66 6.00
N LYS A 8 10.88 -9.37 5.82
CA LYS A 8 10.25 -8.26 6.54
C LYS A 8 10.17 -7.02 5.65
N THR A 9 8.96 -6.62 5.29
CA THR A 9 8.71 -5.46 4.44
C THR A 9 7.29 -4.96 4.63
N ILE A 10 7.06 -3.67 4.34
CA ILE A 10 5.71 -3.10 4.25
C ILE A 10 4.92 -3.81 3.14
N CYS A 11 3.60 -3.87 3.28
CA CYS A 11 2.71 -4.31 2.22
C CYS A 11 3.00 -3.56 0.91
N GLY A 12 3.42 -4.29 -0.12
CA GLY A 12 3.84 -3.68 -1.39
C GLY A 12 2.72 -2.93 -2.10
N VAL A 13 1.48 -3.38 -1.91
CA VAL A 13 0.29 -2.74 -2.47
C VAL A 13 0.02 -1.38 -1.79
N LEU A 14 0.19 -1.31 -0.47
CA LEU A 14 0.11 -0.05 0.28
C LEU A 14 1.23 0.91 -0.12
N PHE A 15 2.46 0.41 -0.24
CA PHE A 15 3.63 1.21 -0.66
C PHE A 15 3.48 1.76 -2.09
N GLY A 16 3.09 0.92 -3.05
CA GLY A 16 2.84 1.38 -4.43
C GLY A 16 1.74 2.43 -4.50
N SER A 17 0.69 2.28 -3.68
CA SER A 17 -0.42 3.22 -3.61
C SER A 17 -0.01 4.57 -3.04
N SER A 18 0.90 4.62 -2.05
CA SER A 18 1.39 5.90 -1.53
C SER A 18 2.20 6.68 -2.54
N ILE A 19 3.01 5.98 -3.35
CA ILE A 19 3.74 6.57 -4.48
C ILE A 19 2.74 7.11 -5.51
N TYR A 20 1.72 6.33 -5.87
CA TYR A 20 0.69 6.74 -6.84
C TYR A 20 -0.08 7.98 -6.36
N LEU A 21 -0.46 8.06 -5.09
CA LEU A 21 -1.13 9.25 -4.53
C LEU A 21 -0.22 10.48 -4.58
N GLY A 22 1.08 10.32 -4.29
CA GLY A 22 2.07 11.38 -4.47
C GLY A 22 2.16 11.85 -5.93
N PHE A 23 2.26 10.90 -6.87
CA PHE A 23 2.26 11.18 -8.31
C PHE A 23 1.00 11.93 -8.74
N LEU A 24 -0.19 11.47 -8.36
CA LEU A 24 -1.44 12.15 -8.71
C LEU A 24 -1.41 13.61 -8.30
N ASN A 25 -0.88 13.89 -7.11
CA ASN A 25 -0.81 15.23 -6.58
C ASN A 25 0.24 16.11 -7.28
N GLY A 26 1.32 15.54 -7.79
CA GLY A 26 2.40 16.27 -8.46
C GLY A 26 2.42 16.18 -10.00
N LYS A 27 1.51 15.44 -10.65
CA LYS A 27 1.64 15.02 -12.06
C LYS A 27 1.85 16.14 -13.09
N ASP A 28 1.33 17.35 -12.80
CA ASP A 28 1.42 18.51 -13.70
C ASP A 28 2.51 19.51 -13.25
N SER A 29 3.37 19.11 -12.30
CA SER A 29 4.50 19.91 -11.84
C SER A 29 5.75 19.64 -12.68
N ALA A 30 6.46 20.70 -13.06
CA ALA A 30 7.81 20.59 -13.62
C ALA A 30 8.88 20.45 -12.52
N ASP A 31 8.60 20.98 -11.32
CA ASP A 31 9.56 21.07 -10.21
C ASP A 31 9.17 20.19 -9.02
N ALA A 32 10.16 19.87 -8.19
CA ALA A 32 9.92 19.24 -6.90
C ALA A 32 9.11 20.17 -5.98
N PRO A 33 8.17 19.63 -5.18
CA PRO A 33 7.33 20.49 -4.33
C PRO A 33 8.12 21.02 -3.12
N GLU A 34 7.96 22.32 -2.86
CA GLU A 34 8.46 22.98 -1.66
C GLU A 34 7.71 22.55 -0.38
N LEU A 35 8.26 22.87 0.79
CA LEU A 35 7.68 22.44 2.07
C LEU A 35 6.23 22.89 2.29
N LYS A 36 5.87 24.08 1.80
CA LYS A 36 4.53 24.68 1.93
C LYS A 36 3.67 24.51 0.68
N ASP A 37 4.10 23.71 -0.28
CA ASP A 37 3.36 23.46 -1.51
C ASP A 37 2.02 22.75 -1.20
N GLU A 38 0.90 23.32 -1.65
CA GLU A 38 -0.43 22.76 -1.39
C GLU A 38 -0.61 21.35 -1.94
N ARG A 39 0.05 21.02 -3.07
CA ARG A 39 -0.01 19.68 -3.68
C ARG A 39 0.72 18.67 -2.81
N ARG A 40 1.86 19.04 -2.23
CA ARG A 40 2.56 18.21 -1.24
C ARG A 40 1.70 17.99 -0.01
N LEU A 41 1.07 19.04 0.51
CA LEU A 41 0.18 18.92 1.68
C LEU A 41 -1.02 18.02 1.39
N LYS A 42 -1.63 18.14 0.20
CA LYS A 42 -2.71 17.23 -0.26
C LYS A 42 -2.21 15.79 -0.40
N ALA A 43 -1.05 15.56 -1.02
CA ALA A 43 -0.44 14.24 -1.11
C ALA A 43 -0.22 13.58 0.25
N ILE A 44 0.36 14.33 1.20
CA ILE A 44 0.59 13.86 2.58
C ILE A 44 -0.75 13.50 3.24
N LYS A 45 -1.77 14.35 3.09
CA LYS A 45 -3.10 14.08 3.63
C LYS A 45 -3.70 12.78 3.04
N SER A 46 -3.72 12.63 1.72
CA SER A 46 -4.26 11.44 1.05
C SER A 46 -3.52 10.15 1.45
N VAL A 47 -2.19 10.21 1.57
CA VAL A 47 -1.40 9.07 2.03
C VAL A 47 -1.69 8.74 3.49
N ASN A 48 -1.79 9.75 4.38
CA ASN A 48 -2.14 9.51 5.78
C ASN A 48 -3.52 8.87 5.92
N GLU A 49 -4.52 9.36 5.19
CA GLU A 49 -5.87 8.77 5.20
C GLU A 49 -5.87 7.33 4.68
N LEU A 50 -5.09 7.04 3.63
CA LEU A 50 -4.89 5.68 3.13
C LEU A 50 -4.31 4.78 4.22
N PHE A 51 -3.21 5.19 4.85
CA PHE A 51 -2.51 4.41 5.89
C PHE A 51 -3.37 4.21 7.14
N THR A 52 -3.98 5.28 7.67
CA THR A 52 -4.86 5.19 8.84
C THR A 52 -6.03 4.25 8.57
N GLY A 53 -6.71 4.38 7.41
CA GLY A 53 -7.80 3.49 7.06
C GLY A 53 -7.33 2.05 6.83
N PHE A 54 -6.12 1.84 6.27
CA PHE A 54 -5.53 0.52 6.09
C PHE A 54 -5.26 -0.17 7.43
N ILE A 55 -4.61 0.54 8.37
CA ILE A 55 -4.32 0.04 9.71
C ILE A 55 -5.62 -0.25 10.45
N ASN A 56 -6.61 0.65 10.40
CA ASN A 56 -7.90 0.43 11.05
C ASN A 56 -8.64 -0.80 10.50
N ARG A 57 -8.49 -1.11 9.21
CA ARG A 57 -9.18 -2.23 8.56
C ARG A 57 -8.43 -3.57 8.68
N PHE A 58 -7.10 -3.55 8.62
CA PHE A 58 -6.28 -4.76 8.51
C PHE A 58 -5.31 -4.99 9.68
N GLY A 59 -5.21 -4.04 10.61
CA GLY A 59 -4.47 -4.16 11.87
C GLY A 59 -2.98 -3.81 11.81
N ASP A 60 -2.32 -3.94 10.66
CA ASP A 60 -0.88 -3.66 10.50
C ASP A 60 -0.59 -3.17 9.06
N THR A 61 0.64 -2.77 8.79
CA THR A 61 1.20 -2.51 7.46
C THR A 61 2.31 -3.48 7.08
N ASP A 62 2.89 -4.21 8.03
CA ASP A 62 3.92 -5.22 7.77
C ASP A 62 3.34 -6.43 7.02
N CYS A 63 3.93 -6.76 5.87
CA CYS A 63 3.45 -7.83 4.99
C CYS A 63 3.46 -9.19 5.69
N ARG A 64 4.46 -9.46 6.53
CA ARG A 64 4.54 -10.74 7.25
C ARG A 64 3.46 -10.81 8.34
N THR A 65 3.21 -9.74 9.09
CA THR A 65 2.08 -9.72 10.05
C THR A 65 0.75 -9.93 9.33
N LEU A 66 0.54 -9.23 8.20
CA LEU A 66 -0.70 -9.27 7.44
C LEU A 66 -0.99 -10.62 6.76
N THR A 67 0.05 -11.37 6.40
CA THR A 67 -0.09 -12.61 5.62
C THR A 67 0.26 -13.88 6.39
N GLY A 68 0.95 -13.77 7.53
CA GLY A 68 1.54 -14.91 8.22
C GLY A 68 2.66 -15.61 7.44
N CYS A 69 3.18 -14.99 6.37
CA CYS A 69 4.22 -15.56 5.51
C CYS A 69 5.55 -14.84 5.73
N ASP A 70 6.56 -15.58 6.20
CA ASP A 70 7.95 -15.15 6.12
C ASP A 70 8.48 -15.46 4.71
N TRP A 71 8.52 -14.44 3.85
CA TRP A 71 8.96 -14.57 2.46
C TRP A 71 10.44 -15.01 2.33
N SER A 72 11.25 -14.93 3.39
CA SER A 72 12.61 -15.50 3.34
C SER A 72 12.65 -17.03 3.47
N LYS A 73 11.52 -17.68 3.80
CA LYS A 73 11.41 -19.12 4.06
C LYS A 73 10.59 -19.83 3.00
N LYS A 74 11.21 -20.80 2.31
CA LYS A 74 10.56 -21.56 1.22
C LYS A 74 9.32 -22.33 1.70
N GLU A 75 9.35 -22.83 2.92
CA GLU A 75 8.26 -23.60 3.52
C GLU A 75 7.02 -22.72 3.78
N ASP A 76 7.24 -21.48 4.23
CA ASP A 76 6.17 -20.50 4.44
C ASP A 76 5.56 -20.07 3.10
N ILE A 77 6.39 -19.81 2.09
CA ILE A 77 5.91 -19.49 0.74
C ILE A 77 5.03 -20.64 0.20
N LYS A 78 5.48 -21.89 0.33
CA LYS A 78 4.71 -23.06 -0.12
C LYS A 78 3.37 -23.16 0.60
N ARG A 79 3.35 -22.97 1.93
CA ARG A 79 2.12 -22.95 2.73
C ARG A 79 1.18 -21.85 2.25
N TYR A 80 1.68 -20.63 2.08
CA TYR A 80 0.89 -19.47 1.66
C TYR A 80 0.17 -19.68 0.32
N PHE A 81 0.85 -20.31 -0.66
CA PHE A 81 0.23 -20.62 -1.94
C PHE A 81 -0.70 -21.83 -1.88
N LYS A 82 -0.35 -22.88 -1.11
CA LYS A 82 -1.19 -24.06 -0.91
C LYS A 82 -2.52 -23.70 -0.26
N ASP A 83 -2.47 -22.86 0.77
CA ASP A 83 -3.62 -22.46 1.57
C ASP A 83 -4.35 -21.24 0.96
N GLU A 84 -3.86 -20.75 -0.18
CA GLU A 84 -4.40 -19.60 -0.91
C GLU A 84 -4.62 -18.34 -0.06
N THR A 85 -3.81 -18.14 0.97
CA THR A 85 -3.94 -17.05 1.97
C THR A 85 -4.01 -15.66 1.32
N TYR A 86 -3.48 -15.49 0.12
CA TYR A 86 -3.57 -14.25 -0.66
C TYR A 86 -5.00 -13.81 -0.98
N LYS A 87 -5.97 -14.72 -1.06
CA LYS A 87 -7.38 -14.39 -1.35
C LYS A 87 -8.04 -13.61 -0.20
N ASP A 88 -7.73 -14.01 1.03
CA ASP A 88 -8.28 -13.40 2.24
C ASP A 88 -7.43 -12.24 2.76
N THR A 89 -6.18 -12.12 2.28
CA THR A 89 -5.26 -11.06 2.66
C THR A 89 -4.99 -10.09 1.51
N CYS A 90 -4.05 -10.41 0.61
CA CYS A 90 -3.57 -9.51 -0.42
C CYS A 90 -4.66 -9.01 -1.38
N PHE A 91 -5.65 -9.83 -1.74
CA PHE A 91 -6.75 -9.37 -2.59
C PHE A 91 -7.65 -8.37 -1.87
N GLN A 92 -7.97 -8.60 -0.59
CA GLN A 92 -8.76 -7.64 0.20
C GLN A 92 -8.01 -6.31 0.37
N GLN A 93 -6.70 -6.38 0.60
CA GLN A 93 -5.83 -5.21 0.69
C GLN A 93 -5.75 -4.48 -0.65
N PHE A 94 -5.64 -5.20 -1.76
CA PHE A 94 -5.66 -4.66 -3.11
C PHE A 94 -6.97 -3.93 -3.42
N TYR A 95 -8.13 -4.56 -3.17
CA TYR A 95 -9.42 -3.92 -3.41
C TYR A 95 -9.58 -2.64 -2.59
N TYR A 96 -9.18 -2.67 -1.31
CA TYR A 96 -9.22 -1.49 -0.46
C TYR A 96 -8.37 -0.34 -1.03
N VAL A 97 -7.10 -0.59 -1.40
CA VAL A 97 -6.26 0.51 -1.90
C VAL A 97 -6.73 1.02 -3.25
N VAL A 98 -7.21 0.15 -4.14
CA VAL A 98 -7.70 0.54 -5.47
C VAL A 98 -8.93 1.43 -5.32
N GLU A 99 -9.86 1.08 -4.43
CA GLU A 99 -11.02 1.89 -4.10
C GLU A 99 -10.59 3.31 -3.64
N LYS A 100 -9.62 3.39 -2.72
CA LYS A 100 -9.08 4.68 -2.25
C LYS A 100 -8.39 5.48 -3.34
N CYS A 101 -7.58 4.82 -4.18
CA CYS A 101 -6.88 5.46 -5.28
C CYS A 101 -7.83 5.98 -6.38
N ILE A 102 -8.91 5.25 -6.67
CA ILE A 102 -9.95 5.68 -7.62
C ILE A 102 -10.76 6.85 -7.03
N ALA A 103 -11.13 6.78 -5.75
CA ALA A 103 -11.85 7.85 -5.09
C ALA A 103 -11.04 9.17 -5.12
N GLU A 104 -9.74 9.13 -4.80
CA GLU A 104 -8.85 10.29 -4.89
C GLU A 104 -8.79 10.86 -6.32
N LYS A 105 -8.68 9.99 -7.33
CA LYS A 105 -8.66 10.41 -8.73
C LYS A 105 -9.95 11.12 -9.16
N THR A 106 -11.09 10.74 -8.60
CA THR A 106 -12.42 11.23 -9.00
C THR A 106 -12.81 12.55 -8.31
N VAL A 107 -12.18 12.87 -7.18
CA VAL A 107 -12.41 14.14 -6.44
C VAL A 107 -11.62 15.31 -7.07
N ARG A 108 -10.80 15.05 -8.09
CA ARG A 108 -9.98 16.02 -8.82
C ARG A 108 -10.58 16.34 -10.19
#